data_AF-A0A3M1LZ08-F1
#
_entry.id   AF-A0A3M1LZ08-F1
#
_cell.length_a   1.000
_cell.length_b   1.000
_cell.length_c   1.000
_cell.angle_alpha   90.00
_cell.angle_beta   90.00
_cell.angle_gamma   90.00
#
_symmetry.space_group_name_H-M   'P 1'
#
loop_
_entity.id
_entity.type
_entity.pdbx_description
1 polymer ?
#
loop_
_entity_poly.entity_id
_entity_poly.type
_entity_poly.pdbx_seq_one_letter_code
_entity_poly.pdbx_strand_id
1 'polypeptide(L)'
;MRQLELRRLDGEPLSNSALSDLAPIRSVDDLRAQLNQFSIDIDPRAVQLAAFTLYLRARAYEQAHGGSSLARLPTANLVVAEPMPGDKQLFEEFVADQPEVVRNVCRRLWELLGLAAEAGSLLKVEMAFDEAIAAERRRLADAPLFDTEGVRDDEAFWANLRERIVALFHAYYRRALAQADVSRALFAAEGEQGLRFLDLLRQDYDVVLMNPPYGDTTPKAKAYLKRAYPDTKNDLYAAFIERALTFLRGSGGYVGAITSRTFMFPKTFQKLRENVIFAQARMSPVADLGFGVLDTAMVETVAFVLEKG
;
A
#
# COMPACT_ATOMS: atom_id res chain seq x y z
N MET A 1 -5.90 -35.34 -9.02
CA MET A 1 -6.11 -35.08 -10.45
C MET A 1 -7.58 -35.35 -10.78
N ARG A 2 -8.43 -34.33 -10.62
CA ARG A 2 -9.82 -34.28 -11.08
C ARG A 2 -10.09 -32.82 -11.43
N GLN A 3 -10.38 -32.56 -12.70
CA GLN A 3 -10.77 -31.26 -13.23
C GLN A 3 -12.07 -30.81 -12.55
N LEU A 4 -12.11 -29.58 -12.03
CA LEU A 4 -13.37 -28.88 -11.81
C LEU A 4 -13.78 -28.29 -13.16
N GLU A 5 -14.79 -28.89 -13.80
CA GLU A 5 -15.54 -28.27 -14.89
C GLU A 5 -16.51 -27.24 -14.30
N LEU A 6 -16.37 -25.98 -14.70
CA LEU A 6 -17.37 -24.93 -14.47
C LEU A 6 -18.00 -24.58 -15.82
N ARG A 7 -19.30 -24.90 -15.97
CA ARG A 7 -20.14 -24.55 -17.14
C ARG A 7 -20.91 -23.26 -16.87
N ARG A 8 -21.22 -22.50 -17.92
CA ARG A 8 -22.33 -21.51 -17.88
C ARG A 8 -23.68 -22.24 -17.86
N LEU A 9 -24.75 -21.56 -17.42
CA LEU A 9 -26.12 -22.11 -17.27
C LEU A 9 -26.77 -22.60 -18.59
N ASP A 10 -26.09 -22.45 -19.71
CA ASP A 10 -26.51 -22.76 -21.08
C ASP A 10 -25.59 -23.78 -21.80
N GLY A 11 -24.56 -24.32 -21.15
CA GLY A 11 -23.91 -25.58 -21.57
C GLY A 11 -22.80 -25.51 -22.63
N GLU A 12 -22.37 -24.34 -23.09
CA GLU A 12 -21.25 -24.19 -24.05
C GLU A 12 -19.88 -23.99 -23.36
N PRO A 13 -18.77 -24.53 -23.90
CA PRO A 13 -17.42 -24.31 -23.38
C PRO A 13 -16.91 -22.89 -23.68
N LEU A 14 -16.18 -22.29 -22.73
CA LEU A 14 -15.65 -20.93 -22.85
C LEU A 14 -14.65 -20.84 -24.02
N SER A 15 -15.01 -20.07 -25.05
CA SER A 15 -14.07 -19.58 -26.07
C SER A 15 -13.24 -18.41 -25.51
N ASN A 16 -12.19 -18.00 -26.22
CA ASN A 16 -11.23 -16.91 -25.91
C ASN A 16 -11.82 -15.51 -25.58
N SER A 17 -13.13 -15.39 -25.37
CA SER A 17 -13.85 -14.13 -25.12
C SER A 17 -13.85 -13.65 -23.66
N ALA A 18 -13.24 -14.36 -22.70
CA ALA A 18 -13.11 -13.86 -21.33
C ALA A 18 -12.27 -12.55 -21.21
N LEU A 19 -11.54 -12.18 -22.26
CA LEU A 19 -10.80 -10.93 -22.36
C LEU A 19 -11.64 -9.73 -22.84
N SER A 20 -12.87 -9.95 -23.36
CA SER A 20 -13.69 -8.87 -23.95
C SER A 20 -14.54 -8.09 -22.95
N ASP A 21 -14.69 -8.58 -21.72
CA ASP A 21 -15.56 -7.96 -20.69
C ASP A 21 -14.83 -6.94 -19.80
N LEU A 22 -13.61 -6.57 -20.18
CA LEU A 22 -12.83 -5.53 -19.54
C LEU A 22 -12.82 -4.31 -20.46
N ALA A 23 -13.04 -3.10 -19.92
CA ALA A 23 -13.19 -1.87 -20.71
C ALA A 23 -12.15 -1.79 -21.87
N PRO A 24 -12.57 -1.52 -23.11
CA PRO A 24 -11.71 -1.67 -24.27
C PRO A 24 -10.55 -0.69 -24.20
N ILE A 25 -9.32 -1.21 -24.34
CA ILE A 25 -8.13 -0.39 -24.58
C ILE A 25 -8.20 0.07 -26.03
N ARG A 26 -8.36 1.39 -26.22
CA ARG A 26 -8.53 2.01 -27.53
C ARG A 26 -7.26 2.72 -27.99
N SER A 27 -6.30 2.94 -27.08
CA SER A 27 -5.07 3.66 -27.37
C SER A 27 -3.88 3.22 -26.49
N VAL A 28 -2.66 3.62 -26.90
CA VAL A 28 -1.44 3.51 -26.06
C VAL A 28 -1.57 4.33 -24.77
N ASP A 29 -2.32 5.44 -24.80
CA ASP A 29 -2.52 6.28 -23.63
C ASP A 29 -3.45 5.62 -22.61
N ASP A 30 -4.43 4.82 -23.03
CA ASP A 30 -5.23 3.98 -22.13
C ASP A 30 -4.36 2.93 -21.41
N LEU A 31 -3.41 2.32 -22.14
CA LEU A 31 -2.42 1.39 -21.55
C LEU A 31 -1.50 2.10 -20.56
N ARG A 32 -1.01 3.30 -20.91
CA ARG A 32 -0.19 4.11 -20.01
C ARG A 32 -0.95 4.54 -18.76
N ALA A 33 -2.20 4.95 -18.89
CA ALA A 33 -3.04 5.32 -17.76
C ALA A 33 -3.24 4.14 -16.80
N GLN A 34 -3.46 2.92 -17.33
CA GLN A 34 -3.53 1.71 -16.52
C GLN A 34 -2.20 1.36 -15.84
N LEU A 35 -1.06 1.57 -16.52
CA LEU A 35 0.27 1.33 -15.93
C LEU A 35 0.71 2.40 -14.93
N ASN A 36 0.16 3.61 -15.04
CA ASN A 36 0.36 4.69 -14.07
C ASN A 36 -0.47 4.49 -12.78
N GLN A 37 -1.28 3.43 -12.71
CA GLN A 37 -1.98 3.06 -11.47
C GLN A 37 -1.01 2.41 -10.49
N PHE A 38 -0.94 2.98 -9.30
CA PHE A 38 -0.22 2.40 -8.18
C PHE A 38 -1.12 1.41 -7.46
N SER A 39 -0.71 0.15 -7.37
CA SER A 39 -1.46 -0.90 -6.67
C SER A 39 -0.58 -1.55 -5.63
N ILE A 40 -1.13 -1.76 -4.44
CA ILE A 40 -0.47 -2.44 -3.33
C ILE A 40 -1.32 -3.65 -2.96
N ASP A 41 -0.71 -4.83 -2.91
CA ASP A 41 -1.35 -6.04 -2.39
C ASP A 41 -0.39 -6.78 -1.45
N ILE A 42 -0.94 -7.54 -0.50
CA ILE A 42 -0.15 -8.41 0.38
C ILE A 42 0.08 -9.79 -0.26
N ASP A 43 -0.76 -10.20 -1.22
CA ASP A 43 -0.63 -11.47 -1.92
C ASP A 43 0.21 -11.30 -3.20
N PRO A 44 1.42 -11.89 -3.27
CA PRO A 44 2.25 -11.80 -4.48
C PRO A 44 1.56 -12.40 -5.71
N ARG A 45 0.64 -13.36 -5.53
CA ARG A 45 -0.11 -13.96 -6.65
C ARG A 45 -1.08 -12.97 -7.27
N ALA A 46 -1.70 -12.09 -6.47
CA ALA A 46 -2.60 -11.07 -6.97
C ALA A 46 -1.83 -10.05 -7.84
N VAL A 47 -0.65 -9.62 -7.37
CA VAL A 47 0.26 -8.75 -8.12
C VAL A 47 0.72 -9.41 -9.42
N GLN A 48 1.11 -10.68 -9.39
CA GLN A 48 1.53 -11.43 -10.57
C GLN A 48 0.40 -11.57 -11.60
N LEU A 49 -0.83 -11.87 -11.16
CA LEU A 49 -2.00 -11.96 -12.04
C LEU A 49 -2.37 -10.61 -12.65
N ALA A 50 -2.29 -9.52 -11.88
CA ALA A 50 -2.50 -8.18 -12.39
C ALA A 50 -1.43 -7.79 -13.43
N ALA A 51 -0.16 -8.07 -13.15
CA ALA A 51 0.95 -7.83 -14.07
C ALA A 51 0.78 -8.63 -15.37
N PHE A 52 0.42 -9.91 -15.26
CA PHE A 52 0.16 -10.77 -16.41
C PHE A 52 -1.04 -10.30 -17.23
N THR A 53 -2.11 -9.84 -16.57
CA THR A 53 -3.30 -9.29 -17.25
C THR A 53 -2.95 -8.02 -18.04
N LEU A 54 -2.17 -7.11 -17.45
CA LEU A 54 -1.68 -5.91 -18.15
C LEU A 54 -0.78 -6.27 -19.33
N TYR A 55 0.09 -7.27 -19.18
CA TYR A 55 0.93 -7.78 -20.27
C TYR A 55 0.09 -8.35 -21.43
N LEU A 56 -0.90 -9.20 -21.14
CA LEU A 56 -1.78 -9.76 -22.16
C LEU A 56 -2.57 -8.68 -22.90
N ARG A 57 -3.03 -7.65 -22.17
CA ARG A 57 -3.70 -6.49 -22.74
C ARG A 57 -2.80 -5.69 -23.67
N ALA A 58 -1.57 -5.41 -23.25
CA ALA A 58 -0.58 -4.74 -24.09
C ALA A 58 -0.27 -5.54 -25.36
N ARG A 59 -0.11 -6.87 -25.25
CA ARG A 59 0.08 -7.77 -26.40
C ARG A 59 -1.10 -7.79 -27.35
N ALA A 60 -2.33 -7.86 -26.82
CA ALA A 60 -3.54 -7.83 -27.63
C ALA A 60 -3.66 -6.51 -28.42
N TYR A 61 -3.32 -5.38 -27.78
CA TYR A 61 -3.29 -4.08 -28.45
C TYR A 61 -2.27 -4.04 -29.60
N GLU A 62 -1.05 -4.55 -29.36
CA GLU A 62 -0.01 -4.64 -30.40
C GLU A 62 -0.42 -5.53 -31.58
N GLN A 63 -1.09 -6.65 -31.31
CA GLN A 63 -1.61 -7.52 -32.36
C GLN A 63 -2.67 -6.81 -33.22
N ALA A 64 -3.51 -5.98 -32.60
CA ALA A 64 -4.58 -5.26 -33.29
C ALA A 64 -4.08 -4.02 -34.07
N HIS A 65 -3.04 -3.33 -33.60
CA HIS A 65 -2.61 -2.03 -34.14
C HIS A 65 -1.20 -2.02 -34.75
N GLY A 66 -0.45 -3.12 -34.64
CA GLY A 66 0.94 -3.21 -35.08
C GLY A 66 1.95 -2.48 -34.18
N GLY A 67 3.23 -2.84 -34.32
CA GLY A 67 4.34 -2.20 -33.59
C GLY A 67 4.72 -2.86 -32.25
N SER A 68 5.88 -2.47 -31.71
CA SER A 68 6.35 -2.88 -30.37
C SER A 68 5.99 -1.79 -29.37
N SER A 69 4.80 -1.91 -28.79
CA SER A 69 4.30 -1.06 -27.72
C SER A 69 4.92 -1.43 -26.37
N LEU A 70 5.18 -2.71 -26.10
CA LEU A 70 5.78 -3.21 -24.85
C LEU A 70 7.13 -2.57 -24.51
N ALA A 71 7.98 -2.32 -25.52
CA ALA A 71 9.27 -1.66 -25.30
C ALA A 71 9.14 -0.17 -24.92
N ARG A 72 7.95 0.42 -25.07
CA ARG A 72 7.65 1.84 -24.82
C ARG A 72 6.70 2.06 -23.64
N LEU A 73 6.25 0.97 -23.00
CA LEU A 73 5.36 1.03 -21.85
C LEU A 73 6.20 1.15 -20.57
N PRO A 74 5.78 2.00 -19.62
CA PRO A 74 6.44 2.07 -18.32
C PRO A 74 6.29 0.74 -17.57
N THR A 75 7.19 0.49 -16.62
CA THR A 75 7.02 -0.61 -15.66
C THR A 75 5.72 -0.41 -14.88
N ALA A 76 4.95 -1.48 -14.70
CA ALA A 76 3.70 -1.41 -13.96
C ALA A 76 3.95 -1.04 -12.49
N ASN A 77 3.13 -0.15 -11.95
CA ASN A 77 3.20 0.28 -10.54
C ASN A 77 2.48 -0.66 -9.57
N LEU A 78 2.69 -1.97 -9.75
CA LEU A 78 2.16 -3.01 -8.88
C LEU A 78 3.23 -3.40 -7.86
N VAL A 79 2.87 -3.38 -6.58
CA VAL A 79 3.78 -3.56 -5.45
C VAL A 79 3.23 -4.59 -4.46
N VAL A 80 4.08 -5.53 -4.08
CA VAL A 80 3.80 -6.45 -2.97
C VAL A 80 4.23 -5.78 -1.66
N ALA A 81 3.35 -5.76 -0.66
CA ALA A 81 3.67 -5.26 0.67
C ALA A 81 4.55 -6.27 1.43
N GLU A 82 5.84 -6.28 1.10
CA GLU A 82 6.82 -7.15 1.72
C GLU A 82 7.46 -6.49 2.96
N PRO A 83 7.77 -7.27 4.00
CA PRO A 83 8.50 -6.76 5.16
C PRO A 83 9.94 -6.41 4.78
N MET A 84 10.61 -5.65 5.64
CA MET A 84 12.03 -5.33 5.44
C MET A 84 12.86 -6.61 5.23
N PRO A 85 13.71 -6.65 4.17
CA PRO A 85 14.58 -7.79 3.92
C PRO A 85 15.70 -7.86 4.96
N GLY A 86 16.26 -9.06 5.12
CA GLY A 86 17.38 -9.30 6.04
C GLY A 86 16.97 -9.39 7.51
N ASP A 87 17.90 -9.81 8.35
CA ASP A 87 17.68 -9.87 9.80
C ASP A 87 17.99 -8.54 10.49
N LYS A 88 17.56 -8.42 11.75
CA LYS A 88 17.79 -7.23 12.57
C LYS A 88 19.28 -6.94 12.76
N GLN A 89 20.13 -7.97 12.85
CA GLN A 89 21.55 -7.78 13.12
C GLN A 89 22.25 -7.14 11.93
N LEU A 90 22.01 -7.62 10.71
CA LEU A 90 22.54 -7.05 9.48
C LEU A 90 22.08 -5.60 9.27
N PHE A 91 20.85 -5.28 9.65
CA PHE A 91 20.35 -3.91 9.62
C PHE A 91 21.07 -3.01 10.63
N GLU A 92 21.22 -3.45 11.88
CA GLU A 92 21.93 -2.70 12.93
C GLU A 92 23.41 -2.48 12.57
N GLU A 93 24.07 -3.50 12.00
CA GLU A 93 25.44 -3.38 11.47
C GLU A 93 25.52 -2.36 10.32
N PHE A 94 24.53 -2.33 9.43
CA PHE A 94 24.50 -1.39 8.32
C PHE A 94 24.37 0.08 8.77
N VAL A 95 23.58 0.33 9.81
CA VAL A 95 23.39 1.71 10.33
C VAL A 95 24.39 2.09 11.42
N ALA A 96 25.31 1.20 11.81
CA ALA A 96 26.21 1.39 12.95
C ALA A 96 27.02 2.70 12.88
N ASP A 97 27.49 3.06 11.69
CA ASP A 97 28.30 4.27 11.46
C ASP A 97 27.48 5.57 11.36
N GLN A 98 26.15 5.49 11.43
CA GLN A 98 25.28 6.66 11.39
C GLN A 98 25.15 7.32 12.79
N PRO A 99 24.87 8.63 12.87
CA PRO A 99 24.57 9.31 14.14
C PRO A 99 23.48 8.60 14.96
N GLU A 100 23.53 8.71 16.28
CA GLU A 100 22.58 8.01 17.18
C GLU A 100 21.12 8.32 16.83
N VAL A 101 20.81 9.58 16.54
CA VAL A 101 19.49 10.03 16.09
C VAL A 101 19.03 9.26 14.85
N VAL A 102 19.92 9.12 13.86
CA VAL A 102 19.61 8.40 12.61
C VAL A 102 19.35 6.93 12.91
N ARG A 103 20.20 6.28 13.71
CA ARG A 103 20.03 4.87 14.10
C ARG A 103 18.70 4.63 14.81
N ASN A 104 18.34 5.50 15.75
CA ASN A 104 17.10 5.38 16.53
C ASN A 104 15.86 5.50 15.65
N VAL A 105 15.83 6.46 14.71
CA VAL A 105 14.73 6.61 13.76
C VAL A 105 14.67 5.42 12.80
N CYS A 106 15.82 5.01 12.24
CA CYS A 106 15.93 3.82 11.39
C CYS A 106 15.38 2.56 12.06
N ARG A 107 15.73 2.31 13.33
CA ARG A 107 15.25 1.14 14.09
C ARG A 107 13.74 1.12 14.23
N ARG A 108 13.12 2.26 14.59
CA ARG A 108 11.66 2.37 14.72
C ARG A 108 10.94 2.12 13.40
N LEU A 109 11.48 2.63 12.30
CA LEU A 109 10.91 2.42 10.97
C LEU A 109 11.10 0.98 10.50
N TRP A 110 12.25 0.36 10.74
CA TRP A 110 12.49 -1.05 10.43
C TRP A 110 11.51 -1.96 11.17
N GLU A 111 11.27 -1.70 12.46
CA GLU A 111 10.29 -2.45 13.27
C GLU A 111 8.86 -2.27 12.74
N LEU A 112 8.49 -1.07 12.30
CA LEU A 112 7.18 -0.81 11.68
C LEU A 112 7.01 -1.54 10.35
N LEU A 113 8.01 -1.42 9.46
CA LEU A 113 8.00 -2.07 8.15
C LEU A 113 8.06 -3.59 8.24
N GLY A 114 8.54 -4.15 9.37
CA GLY A 114 8.41 -5.57 9.69
C GLY A 114 6.97 -6.08 9.77
N LEU A 115 5.96 -5.20 9.85
CA LEU A 115 4.53 -5.53 9.83
C LEU A 115 3.90 -5.43 8.43
N ALA A 116 4.67 -5.20 7.38
CA ALA A 116 4.13 -4.94 6.04
C ALA A 116 3.29 -6.09 5.49
N ALA A 117 3.73 -7.34 5.69
CA ALA A 117 2.99 -8.51 5.23
C ALA A 117 1.61 -8.67 5.91
N GLU A 118 1.47 -8.16 7.14
CA GLU A 118 0.23 -8.27 7.91
C GLU A 118 -0.67 -7.03 7.82
N ALA A 119 -0.09 -5.84 7.79
CA ALA A 119 -0.82 -4.57 7.82
C ALA A 119 -0.95 -3.91 6.44
N GLY A 120 -0.08 -4.26 5.48
CA GLY A 120 -0.09 -3.70 4.13
C GLY A 120 -0.11 -2.17 4.15
N SER A 121 -0.99 -1.58 3.32
CA SER A 121 -1.11 -0.13 3.20
C SER A 121 -1.64 0.61 4.44
N LEU A 122 -2.04 -0.11 5.50
CA LEU A 122 -2.38 0.48 6.80
C LEU A 122 -1.15 0.97 7.59
N LEU A 123 0.07 0.73 7.12
CA LEU A 123 1.25 1.31 7.74
C LEU A 123 1.30 2.82 7.48
N LYS A 124 1.20 3.63 8.55
CA LYS A 124 1.33 5.09 8.58
C LYS A 124 2.81 5.46 8.77
N VAL A 125 3.61 5.21 7.74
CA VAL A 125 5.06 5.42 7.79
C VAL A 125 5.41 6.89 8.00
N GLU A 126 4.66 7.79 7.36
CA GLU A 126 4.78 9.23 7.53
C GLU A 126 4.62 9.67 8.98
N MET A 127 3.60 9.16 9.68
CA MET A 127 3.36 9.40 11.10
C MET A 127 4.51 8.85 11.96
N ALA A 128 5.03 7.66 11.61
CA ALA A 128 6.13 7.05 12.35
C ALA A 128 7.44 7.84 12.20
N PHE A 129 7.71 8.42 11.02
CA PHE A 129 8.81 9.37 10.84
C PHE A 129 8.66 10.57 11.77
N ASP A 130 7.49 11.21 11.77
CA ASP A 130 7.24 12.42 12.55
C ASP A 130 7.37 12.16 14.05
N GLU A 131 6.77 11.08 14.54
CA GLU A 131 6.84 10.66 15.93
C GLU A 131 8.28 10.31 16.35
N ALA A 132 9.04 9.63 15.49
CA ALA A 132 10.41 9.26 15.78
C ALA A 132 11.33 10.48 15.81
N ILE A 133 11.24 11.37 14.83
CA ILE A 133 12.03 12.60 14.77
C ILE A 133 11.69 13.52 15.96
N ALA A 134 10.41 13.70 16.27
CA ALA A 134 9.98 14.51 17.42
C ALA A 134 10.42 13.92 18.75
N ALA A 135 10.49 12.59 18.88
CA ALA A 135 11.03 11.94 20.06
C ALA A 135 12.53 12.21 20.23
N GLU A 136 13.31 12.13 19.15
CA GLU A 136 14.76 12.42 19.20
C GLU A 136 15.04 13.91 19.47
N ARG A 137 14.26 14.84 18.89
CA ARG A 137 14.38 16.26 19.22
C ARG A 137 14.14 16.53 20.71
N ARG A 138 13.13 15.90 21.31
CA ARG A 138 12.87 16.00 22.76
C ARG A 138 14.01 15.40 23.58
N ARG A 139 14.47 14.20 23.22
CA ARG A 139 15.59 13.53 23.89
C ARG A 139 16.84 14.42 23.92
N LEU A 140 17.19 15.05 22.80
CA LEU A 140 18.38 15.90 22.70
C LEU A 140 18.20 17.27 23.35
N ALA A 141 16.97 17.79 23.47
CA ALA A 141 16.71 19.03 24.20
C ALA A 141 17.10 18.91 25.68
N ASP A 142 16.87 17.73 26.27
CA ASP A 142 17.18 17.41 27.67
C ASP A 142 18.61 16.87 27.87
N ALA A 143 19.34 16.57 26.79
CA ALA A 143 20.69 16.00 26.84
C ALA A 143 21.79 17.07 27.06
N PRO A 144 22.88 16.74 27.78
CA PRO A 144 24.08 17.58 27.83
C PRO A 144 24.65 17.82 26.43
N LEU A 145 25.14 19.04 26.15
CA LEU A 145 25.53 19.45 24.80
C LEU A 145 26.59 18.53 24.15
N PHE A 146 27.52 17.99 24.94
CA PHE A 146 28.58 17.09 24.48
C PHE A 146 28.06 15.71 24.03
N ASP A 147 26.87 15.31 24.45
CA ASP A 147 26.26 14.00 24.13
C ASP A 147 25.34 14.08 22.90
N THR A 148 25.33 15.21 22.20
CA THR A 148 24.39 15.46 21.08
C THR A 148 24.99 15.19 19.70
N GLU A 149 26.25 14.74 19.61
CA GLU A 149 26.98 14.56 18.34
C GLU A 149 26.98 15.83 17.44
N GLY A 150 26.72 17.01 18.01
CA GLY A 150 26.60 18.28 17.29
C GLY A 150 25.31 18.43 16.47
N VAL A 151 24.36 17.48 16.52
CA VAL A 151 23.15 17.52 15.69
C VAL A 151 21.97 18.26 16.33
N ARG A 152 22.03 18.55 17.63
CA ARG A 152 20.92 19.19 18.38
C ARG A 152 20.46 20.49 17.73
N ASP A 153 21.40 21.40 17.46
CA ASP A 153 21.12 22.74 16.92
C ASP A 153 21.34 22.83 15.40
N ASP A 154 21.57 21.69 14.73
CA ASP A 154 21.76 21.63 13.27
C ASP A 154 20.41 21.53 12.55
N GLU A 155 19.80 22.68 12.27
CA GLU A 155 18.53 22.73 11.55
C GLU A 155 18.61 22.16 10.12
N ALA A 156 19.78 22.20 9.48
CA ALA A 156 19.97 21.59 8.17
C ALA A 156 19.95 20.06 8.26
N PHE A 157 20.57 19.47 9.28
CA PHE A 157 20.47 18.04 9.56
C PHE A 157 19.02 17.61 9.74
N TRP A 158 18.26 18.30 10.58
CA TRP A 158 16.86 17.94 10.84
C TRP A 158 15.95 18.10 9.63
N ALA A 159 16.13 19.16 8.84
CA ALA A 159 15.37 19.38 7.62
C ALA A 159 15.56 18.23 6.60
N ASN A 160 16.79 17.70 6.50
CA ASN A 160 17.14 16.65 5.54
C ASN A 160 17.08 15.23 6.12
N LEU A 161 16.79 15.07 7.42
CA LEU A 161 16.86 13.79 8.12
C LEU A 161 15.94 12.73 7.49
N ARG A 162 14.72 13.12 7.10
CA ARG A 162 13.78 12.21 6.44
C ARG A 162 14.35 11.66 5.14
N GLU A 163 14.83 12.54 4.26
CA GLU A 163 15.39 12.14 2.97
C GLU A 163 16.65 11.29 3.13
N ARG A 164 17.50 11.64 4.09
CA ARG A 164 18.69 10.86 4.44
C ARG A 164 18.32 9.44 4.89
N ILE A 165 17.32 9.29 5.76
CA ILE A 165 16.87 7.97 6.22
C ILE A 165 16.29 7.16 5.07
N VAL A 166 15.45 7.77 4.23
CA VAL A 166 14.92 7.11 3.03
C VAL A 166 16.06 6.62 2.15
N ALA A 167 17.07 7.46 1.89
CA ALA A 167 18.24 7.08 1.12
C ALA A 167 19.02 5.91 1.76
N LEU A 168 19.11 5.86 3.10
CA LEU A 168 19.72 4.74 3.83
C LEU A 168 18.92 3.44 3.66
N PHE A 169 17.59 3.48 3.75
CA PHE A 169 16.74 2.31 3.49
C PHE A 169 16.90 1.83 2.04
N HIS A 170 16.91 2.74 1.07
CA HIS A 170 17.22 2.44 -0.34
C HIS A 170 18.59 1.76 -0.50
N ALA A 171 19.62 2.27 0.16
CA ALA A 171 20.97 1.70 0.11
C ALA A 171 21.06 0.32 0.79
N TYR A 172 20.43 0.15 1.96
CA TYR A 172 20.37 -1.13 2.67
C TYR A 172 19.72 -2.20 1.81
N TYR A 173 18.57 -1.87 1.20
CA TYR A 173 17.82 -2.81 0.39
C TYR A 173 18.65 -3.29 -0.80
N ARG A 174 19.28 -2.38 -1.54
CA ARG A 174 20.18 -2.73 -2.66
C ARG A 174 21.32 -3.64 -2.23
N ARG A 175 21.89 -3.41 -1.04
CA ARG A 175 22.95 -4.25 -0.47
C ARG A 175 22.43 -5.65 -0.10
N ALA A 176 21.29 -5.74 0.58
CA ALA A 176 20.67 -7.00 0.95
C ALA A 176 20.37 -7.88 -0.28
N LEU A 177 19.87 -7.27 -1.36
CA LEU A 177 19.63 -7.97 -2.63
C LEU A 177 20.91 -8.45 -3.33
N ALA A 178 21.99 -7.67 -3.26
CA ALA A 178 23.25 -8.05 -3.88
C ALA A 178 23.92 -9.27 -3.20
N GLN A 179 23.60 -9.51 -1.92
CA GLN A 179 24.16 -10.59 -1.11
C GLN A 179 23.33 -11.90 -1.15
N ALA A 180 22.12 -11.88 -1.70
CA ALA A 180 21.29 -13.09 -1.85
C ALA A 180 21.79 -13.95 -3.03
N ASP A 181 22.27 -15.17 -2.74
CA ASP A 181 23.07 -16.00 -3.64
C ASP A 181 22.27 -16.90 -4.62
N VAL A 182 20.95 -16.68 -4.76
CA VAL A 182 20.08 -17.58 -5.53
C VAL A 182 19.23 -16.79 -6.52
N SER A 183 19.71 -16.60 -7.76
CA SER A 183 19.01 -15.87 -8.85
C SER A 183 18.83 -14.36 -8.61
N ARG A 184 19.91 -13.60 -8.87
CA ARG A 184 19.98 -12.13 -8.83
C ARG A 184 18.86 -11.40 -9.60
N ALA A 185 18.24 -12.03 -10.62
CA ALA A 185 17.19 -11.39 -11.42
C ALA A 185 15.79 -11.46 -10.79
N LEU A 186 15.47 -12.55 -10.08
CA LEU A 186 14.17 -12.70 -9.41
C LEU A 186 14.13 -11.89 -8.10
N PHE A 187 15.21 -11.94 -7.32
CA PHE A 187 15.31 -11.14 -6.09
C PHE A 187 15.48 -9.64 -6.34
N ALA A 188 16.14 -9.22 -7.43
CA ALA A 188 16.18 -7.80 -7.78
C ALA A 188 14.76 -7.22 -7.97
N ALA A 189 13.87 -7.99 -8.59
CA ALA A 189 12.48 -7.59 -8.84
C ALA A 189 11.60 -7.62 -7.58
N GLU A 190 11.78 -8.59 -6.69
CA GLU A 190 11.09 -8.68 -5.38
C GLU A 190 11.58 -7.58 -4.43
N GLY A 191 12.89 -7.32 -4.43
CA GLY A 191 13.44 -6.32 -3.57
C GLY A 191 13.19 -4.87 -3.96
N GLU A 192 13.05 -4.62 -5.25
CA GLU A 192 12.52 -3.35 -5.71
C GLU A 192 11.09 -3.12 -5.18
N GLN A 193 10.30 -4.17 -4.88
CA GLN A 193 8.94 -4.01 -4.34
C GLN A 193 8.93 -3.40 -2.94
N GLY A 194 9.77 -3.85 -2.00
CA GLY A 194 9.76 -3.29 -0.65
C GLY A 194 10.20 -1.82 -0.60
N LEU A 195 11.12 -1.40 -1.49
CA LEU A 195 11.47 0.02 -1.68
C LEU A 195 10.30 0.81 -2.26
N ARG A 196 9.70 0.30 -3.33
CA ARG A 196 8.54 0.95 -3.95
C ARG A 196 7.39 1.04 -2.98
N PHE A 197 7.19 0.03 -2.13
CA PHE A 197 6.16 0.03 -1.10
C PHE A 197 6.33 1.20 -0.13
N LEU A 198 7.54 1.38 0.41
CA LEU A 198 7.86 2.54 1.26
C LEU A 198 7.59 3.88 0.54
N ASP A 199 7.98 3.97 -0.73
CA ASP A 199 7.78 5.19 -1.51
C ASP A 199 6.28 5.46 -1.76
N LEU A 200 5.48 4.43 -2.08
CA LEU A 200 4.04 4.56 -2.29
C LEU A 200 3.30 5.00 -1.02
N LEU A 201 3.67 4.47 0.15
CA LEU A 201 3.05 4.89 1.42
C LEU A 201 3.26 6.36 1.76
N ARG A 202 4.20 7.03 1.09
CA ARG A 202 4.57 8.43 1.32
C ARG A 202 4.07 9.38 0.23
N GLN A 203 3.41 8.86 -0.80
CA GLN A 203 2.85 9.67 -1.88
C GLN A 203 1.43 10.12 -1.55
N ASP A 204 1.06 11.26 -2.12
CA ASP A 204 -0.31 11.72 -2.17
C ASP A 204 -0.95 11.41 -3.52
N TYR A 205 -2.23 11.01 -3.47
CA TYR A 205 -3.01 10.55 -4.60
C TYR A 205 -4.22 11.45 -4.86
N ASP A 206 -4.63 11.55 -6.12
CA ASP A 206 -5.87 12.25 -6.50
C ASP A 206 -7.09 11.32 -6.36
N VAL A 207 -6.89 10.02 -6.59
CA VAL A 207 -7.93 8.98 -6.47
C VAL A 207 -7.35 7.72 -5.81
N VAL A 208 -8.08 7.15 -4.86
CA VAL A 208 -7.78 5.88 -4.22
C VAL A 208 -8.95 4.92 -4.48
N LEU A 209 -8.67 3.72 -5.00
CA LEU A 209 -9.67 2.67 -5.21
C LEU A 209 -9.32 1.47 -4.33
N MET A 210 -10.32 0.87 -3.69
CA MET A 210 -10.06 -0.28 -2.81
C MET A 210 -11.21 -1.29 -2.73
N ASN A 211 -10.82 -2.55 -2.55
CA ASN A 211 -11.66 -3.64 -2.07
C ASN A 211 -10.97 -4.23 -0.84
N PRO A 212 -11.09 -3.59 0.33
CA PRO A 212 -10.33 -4.00 1.51
C PRO A 212 -10.75 -5.38 2.01
N PRO A 213 -9.85 -6.12 2.68
CA PRO A 213 -10.17 -7.39 3.30
C PRO A 213 -11.25 -7.27 4.38
N TYR A 214 -12.06 -8.31 4.50
CA TYR A 214 -13.13 -8.43 5.49
C TYR A 214 -12.67 -9.20 6.72
N GLY A 215 -13.18 -8.82 7.90
CA GLY A 215 -12.98 -9.54 9.16
C GLY A 215 -11.83 -9.01 10.02
N ASP A 216 -11.33 -9.87 10.88
CA ASP A 216 -10.33 -9.54 11.90
C ASP A 216 -8.90 -9.49 11.32
N THR A 217 -8.10 -8.59 11.89
CA THR A 217 -6.66 -8.50 11.58
C THR A 217 -5.85 -9.62 12.25
N THR A 218 -4.59 -9.79 11.85
CA THR A 218 -3.67 -10.72 12.52
C THR A 218 -3.35 -10.25 13.96
N PRO A 219 -3.04 -11.16 14.90
CA PRO A 219 -2.65 -10.77 16.25
C PRO A 219 -1.45 -9.82 16.30
N LYS A 220 -0.51 -9.96 15.36
CA LYS A 220 0.67 -9.09 15.23
C LYS A 220 0.30 -7.65 14.87
N ALA A 221 -0.60 -7.46 13.90
CA ALA A 221 -1.04 -6.14 13.47
C ALA A 221 -2.04 -5.49 14.44
N LYS A 222 -2.70 -6.27 15.30
CA LYS A 222 -3.73 -5.77 16.24
C LYS A 222 -3.21 -4.69 17.19
N ALA A 223 -2.01 -4.85 17.74
CA ALA A 223 -1.42 -3.86 18.65
C ALA A 223 -1.13 -2.54 17.90
N TYR A 224 -0.63 -2.63 16.68
CA TYR A 224 -0.38 -1.49 15.82
C TYR A 224 -1.69 -0.77 15.47
N LEU A 225 -2.73 -1.50 15.01
CA LEU A 225 -4.02 -0.89 14.65
C LEU A 225 -4.68 -0.20 15.84
N LYS A 226 -4.61 -0.78 17.04
CA LYS A 226 -5.16 -0.16 18.25
C LYS A 226 -4.54 1.21 18.55
N ARG A 227 -3.26 1.41 18.23
CA ARG A 227 -2.54 2.68 18.40
C ARG A 227 -2.79 3.64 17.25
N ALA A 228 -2.62 3.16 16.00
CA ALA A 228 -2.63 4.00 14.81
C ALA A 228 -4.04 4.36 14.30
N TYR A 229 -5.06 3.58 14.69
CA TYR A 229 -6.45 3.70 14.21
C TYR A 229 -7.45 3.63 15.38
N PRO A 230 -7.37 4.54 16.37
CA PRO A 230 -8.11 4.40 17.63
C PRO A 230 -9.63 4.35 17.47
N ASP A 231 -10.17 4.96 16.40
CA ASP A 231 -11.60 5.05 16.09
C ASP A 231 -12.11 3.93 15.17
N THR A 232 -11.21 3.19 14.51
CA THR A 232 -11.54 2.14 13.52
C THR A 232 -10.87 0.78 13.79
N LYS A 233 -10.07 0.66 14.85
CA LYS A 233 -9.28 -0.51 15.26
C LYS A 233 -10.00 -1.86 15.37
N ASN A 234 -11.33 -1.86 15.44
CA ASN A 234 -12.12 -3.09 15.62
C ASN A 234 -12.48 -3.76 14.30
N ASP A 235 -12.39 -3.03 13.17
CA ASP A 235 -12.86 -3.49 11.88
C ASP A 235 -11.85 -3.13 10.79
N LEU A 236 -11.28 -4.14 10.14
CA LEU A 236 -10.14 -3.94 9.23
C LEU A 236 -10.51 -3.02 8.06
N TYR A 237 -11.64 -3.27 7.39
CA TYR A 237 -12.08 -2.43 6.28
C TYR A 237 -12.37 -0.97 6.72
N ALA A 238 -12.78 -0.74 7.97
CA ALA A 238 -12.97 0.60 8.50
C ALA A 238 -11.63 1.35 8.64
N ALA A 239 -10.59 0.65 9.11
CA ALA A 239 -9.24 1.20 9.14
C ALA A 239 -8.71 1.51 7.73
N PHE A 240 -9.06 0.71 6.72
CA PHE A 240 -8.76 1.01 5.32
C PHE A 240 -9.50 2.26 4.81
N ILE A 241 -10.77 2.48 5.18
CA ILE A 241 -11.49 3.73 4.85
C ILE A 241 -10.78 4.94 5.44
N GLU A 242 -10.41 4.87 6.73
CA GLU A 242 -9.64 5.94 7.38
C GLU A 242 -8.31 6.17 6.66
N ARG A 243 -7.56 5.10 6.37
CA ARG A 243 -6.26 5.18 5.68
C ARG A 243 -6.38 5.78 4.28
N ALA A 244 -7.37 5.37 3.50
CA ALA A 244 -7.58 5.85 2.14
C ALA A 244 -7.77 7.38 2.08
N LEU A 245 -8.49 7.96 3.05
CA LEU A 245 -8.67 9.41 3.14
C LEU A 245 -7.36 10.16 3.44
N THR A 246 -6.44 9.53 4.19
CA THR A 246 -5.12 10.13 4.49
C THR A 246 -4.18 10.16 3.28
N PHE A 247 -4.39 9.28 2.29
CA PHE A 247 -3.60 9.26 1.06
C PHE A 247 -3.98 10.35 0.05
N LEU A 248 -5.08 11.07 0.26
CA LEU A 248 -5.53 12.08 -0.70
C LEU A 248 -4.79 13.42 -0.53
N ARG A 249 -4.26 13.96 -1.63
CA ARG A 249 -3.44 15.19 -1.72
C ARG A 249 -4.09 16.46 -1.14
N GLY A 250 -5.41 16.47 -0.99
CA GLY A 250 -6.15 17.59 -0.43
C GLY A 250 -7.64 17.51 -0.75
N SER A 251 -8.32 18.66 -0.71
CA SER A 251 -9.72 18.80 -1.11
C SER A 251 -9.91 18.41 -2.58
N GLY A 252 -11.02 17.74 -2.89
CA GLY A 252 -11.39 17.32 -4.24
C GLY A 252 -10.81 15.97 -4.69
N GLY A 253 -10.07 15.27 -3.81
CA GLY A 253 -9.64 13.88 -4.04
C GLY A 253 -10.77 12.88 -3.79
N TYR A 254 -10.69 11.70 -4.42
CA TYR A 254 -11.76 10.68 -4.35
C TYR A 254 -11.29 9.34 -3.78
N VAL A 255 -12.10 8.74 -2.90
CA VAL A 255 -11.97 7.32 -2.54
C VAL A 255 -13.15 6.55 -3.11
N GLY A 256 -12.89 5.59 -3.98
CA GLY A 256 -13.88 4.59 -4.40
C GLY A 256 -13.68 3.29 -3.63
N ALA A 257 -14.74 2.77 -3.01
CA ALA A 257 -14.63 1.58 -2.18
C ALA A 257 -15.80 0.63 -2.39
N ILE A 258 -15.50 -0.68 -2.39
CA ILE A 258 -16.48 -1.75 -2.22
C ILE A 258 -16.21 -2.45 -0.88
N THR A 259 -17.18 -2.40 0.04
CA THR A 259 -17.01 -2.90 1.42
C THR A 259 -18.31 -3.52 1.93
N SER A 260 -18.33 -3.98 3.19
CA SER A 260 -19.57 -4.40 3.83
C SER A 260 -20.40 -3.17 4.16
N ARG A 261 -21.70 -3.21 3.89
CA ARG A 261 -22.62 -2.11 4.27
C ARG A 261 -22.81 -1.95 5.78
N THR A 262 -22.26 -2.88 6.58
CA THR A 262 -22.38 -2.89 8.04
C THR A 262 -21.98 -1.56 8.65
N PHE A 263 -20.97 -0.85 8.14
CA PHE A 263 -20.53 0.38 8.80
C PHE A 263 -21.58 1.51 8.81
N MET A 264 -22.63 1.41 8.00
CA MET A 264 -23.64 2.45 7.85
C MET A 264 -24.64 2.52 9.00
N PHE A 265 -24.85 1.41 9.74
CA PHE A 265 -26.00 1.30 10.66
C PHE A 265 -25.63 1.20 12.15
N PRO A 266 -24.79 0.27 12.62
CA PRO A 266 -24.56 0.02 14.03
C PRO A 266 -23.84 1.17 14.73
N LYS A 267 -24.08 1.29 16.04
CA LYS A 267 -23.43 2.27 16.92
C LYS A 267 -21.92 2.06 17.04
N THR A 268 -21.44 0.83 16.89
CA THR A 268 -20.00 0.50 16.93
C THR A 268 -19.19 1.26 15.88
N PHE A 269 -19.80 1.58 14.75
CA PHE A 269 -19.19 2.36 13.65
C PHE A 269 -19.50 3.86 13.70
N GLN A 270 -20.11 4.37 14.77
CA GLN A 270 -20.47 5.79 14.89
C GLN A 270 -19.24 6.69 14.74
N LYS A 271 -18.13 6.33 15.39
CA LYS A 271 -16.88 7.09 15.30
C LYS A 271 -16.28 7.13 13.90
N LEU A 272 -16.34 6.01 13.16
CA LEU A 272 -15.95 6.00 11.74
C LEU A 272 -16.79 7.02 10.95
N ARG A 273 -18.11 7.02 11.15
CA ARG A 273 -18.99 7.93 10.42
C ARG A 273 -18.73 9.39 10.78
N GLU A 274 -18.71 9.73 12.07
CA GLU A 274 -18.64 11.11 12.55
C GLU A 274 -17.23 11.69 12.50
N ASN A 275 -16.24 10.99 13.04
CA ASN A 275 -14.88 11.52 13.22
C ASN A 275 -13.99 11.32 12.00
N VAL A 276 -14.28 10.31 11.17
CA VAL A 276 -13.43 9.95 10.03
C VAL A 276 -14.07 10.39 8.72
N ILE A 277 -15.22 9.80 8.36
CA ILE A 277 -15.85 10.04 7.06
C ILE A 277 -16.43 11.46 6.99
N PHE A 278 -17.43 11.78 7.80
CA PHE A 278 -18.18 13.04 7.66
C PHE A 278 -17.44 14.27 8.22
N ALA A 279 -16.38 14.06 8.99
CA ALA A 279 -15.47 15.14 9.38
C ALA A 279 -14.60 15.65 8.22
N GLN A 280 -14.35 14.83 7.20
CA GLN A 280 -13.33 15.10 6.19
C GLN A 280 -13.82 14.92 4.74
N ALA A 281 -14.95 14.26 4.53
CA ALA A 281 -15.42 13.87 3.21
C ALA A 281 -16.94 13.83 3.10
N ARG A 282 -17.42 13.95 1.86
CA ARG A 282 -18.82 13.74 1.48
C ARG A 282 -18.96 12.39 0.81
N MET A 283 -20.01 11.65 1.14
CA MET A 283 -20.27 10.34 0.54
C MET A 283 -21.34 10.48 -0.56
N SER A 284 -20.94 10.34 -1.83
CA SER A 284 -21.84 10.30 -2.98
C SER A 284 -21.07 9.95 -4.26
N PRO A 285 -21.55 9.02 -5.12
CA PRO A 285 -22.74 8.19 -4.96
C PRO A 285 -22.55 6.99 -4.03
N VAL A 286 -23.68 6.34 -3.64
CA VAL A 286 -23.74 5.09 -2.87
C VAL A 286 -24.65 4.10 -3.60
N ALA A 287 -24.17 2.88 -3.80
CA ALA A 287 -24.92 1.76 -4.36
C ALA A 287 -24.94 0.60 -3.36
N ASP A 288 -26.09 0.34 -2.73
CA ASP A 288 -26.31 -0.84 -1.90
C ASP A 288 -26.54 -2.05 -2.82
N LEU A 289 -25.59 -2.98 -2.83
CA LEU A 289 -25.55 -4.11 -3.76
C LEU A 289 -26.12 -5.39 -3.17
N GLY A 290 -26.38 -5.44 -1.85
CA GLY A 290 -26.92 -6.61 -1.17
C GLY A 290 -25.97 -7.81 -1.15
N PHE A 291 -26.53 -9.03 -1.16
CA PHE A 291 -25.81 -10.30 -1.07
C PHE A 291 -25.35 -10.84 -2.43
N GLY A 292 -24.35 -11.74 -2.41
CA GLY A 292 -23.94 -12.50 -3.61
C GLY A 292 -23.03 -11.73 -4.57
N VAL A 293 -22.50 -10.59 -4.13
CA VAL A 293 -21.58 -9.74 -4.93
C VAL A 293 -20.13 -10.26 -4.86
N LEU A 294 -19.74 -10.85 -3.73
CA LEU A 294 -18.40 -11.35 -3.48
C LEU A 294 -18.46 -12.86 -3.22
N ASP A 295 -17.82 -13.64 -4.07
CA ASP A 295 -17.94 -15.11 -4.13
C ASP A 295 -17.58 -15.85 -2.83
N THR A 296 -16.86 -15.19 -1.92
CA THR A 296 -16.27 -15.80 -0.71
C THR A 296 -16.76 -15.19 0.60
N ALA A 297 -17.59 -14.14 0.57
CA ALA A 297 -18.04 -13.44 1.78
C ALA A 297 -19.57 -13.43 1.91
N MET A 298 -20.09 -14.00 3.00
CA MET A 298 -21.52 -13.90 3.36
C MET A 298 -21.83 -12.54 4.00
N VAL A 299 -21.56 -11.45 3.27
CA VAL A 299 -21.79 -10.07 3.71
C VAL A 299 -22.66 -9.33 2.71
N GLU A 300 -23.49 -8.41 3.21
CA GLU A 300 -24.15 -7.43 2.36
C GLU A 300 -23.14 -6.35 1.96
N THR A 301 -23.03 -6.11 0.67
CA THR A 301 -21.97 -5.28 0.06
C THR A 301 -22.53 -3.93 -0.36
N VAL A 302 -21.71 -2.88 -0.22
CA VAL A 302 -21.99 -1.53 -0.70
C VAL A 302 -20.79 -1.00 -1.48
N ALA A 303 -21.06 -0.35 -2.60
CA ALA A 303 -20.08 0.45 -3.32
C ALA A 303 -20.36 1.93 -3.09
N PHE A 304 -19.35 2.73 -2.77
CA PHE A 304 -19.51 4.16 -2.52
C PHE A 304 -18.29 4.96 -2.93
N VAL A 305 -18.52 6.27 -3.11
CA VAL A 305 -17.47 7.25 -3.34
C VAL A 305 -17.44 8.25 -2.18
N LEU A 306 -16.24 8.55 -1.69
CA LEU A 306 -15.95 9.67 -0.80
C LEU A 306 -15.23 10.76 -1.57
N GLU A 307 -15.71 11.99 -1.50
CA GLU A 307 -15.02 13.19 -1.99
C GLU A 307 -14.46 13.94 -0.78
N LYS A 308 -13.14 14.12 -0.72
CA LYS A 308 -12.48 14.85 0.38
C LYS A 308 -12.82 16.33 0.30
N GLY A 309 -13.32 16.88 1.40
CA GLY A 309 -13.77 18.27 1.52
C GLY A 309 -12.64 19.29 1.54
#